data_AF-A0A521SVY9-F1
#
_entry.id   AF-A0A521SVY9-F1
#
_cell.length_a   1.000
_cell.length_b   1.000
_cell.length_c   1.000
_cell.angle_alpha   90.00
_cell.angle_beta   90.00
_cell.angle_gamma   90.00
#
_symmetry.space_group_name_H-M   'P 1'
#
loop_
_entity.id
_entity.type
_entity.pdbx_description
1 polymer ?
#
loop_
_entity_poly.entity_id
_entity_poly.type
_entity_poly.pdbx_seq_one_letter_code
_entity_poly.pdbx_strand_id
1 'polypeptide(L)'
;MAVQFGHARFVYNHFLKVRQARNAARGEGLRYHDTTRMLTALKRAPDHKWLQAADTQVLQQRLKDLEHAFVNFFDGRARFRSRRDRQSIRYPQRVKVDVGARCSRLPSLWSRSYYAGAIGQVSEDTVKRYIETQKGK
;
A
#
# COMPACT_ATOMS: atom_id res chain seq x y z
N MET A 1 -1.04 12.20 5.36
CA MET A 1 -0.61 10.79 5.22
C MET A 1 -1.59 9.77 5.83
N ALA A 2 -2.13 10.01 7.04
CA ALA A 2 -2.97 9.04 7.76
C ALA A 2 -4.21 8.53 6.98
N VAL A 3 -4.91 9.42 6.26
CA VAL A 3 -6.07 9.09 5.42
C VAL A 3 -5.71 8.02 4.37
N GLN A 4 -4.57 8.16 3.71
CA GLN A 4 -4.16 7.25 2.62
C GLN A 4 -3.88 5.84 3.12
N PHE A 5 -3.27 5.69 4.30
CA PHE A 5 -3.03 4.39 4.91
C PHE A 5 -4.32 3.68 5.32
N GLY A 6 -5.26 4.39 5.94
CA GLY A 6 -6.56 3.85 6.34
C GLY A 6 -7.37 3.35 5.14
N HIS A 7 -7.48 4.19 4.11
CA HIS A 7 -8.22 3.87 2.88
C HIS A 7 -7.59 2.74 2.09
N ALA A 8 -6.27 2.76 1.89
CA ALA A 8 -5.56 1.67 1.21
C ALA A 8 -5.73 0.33 1.95
N ARG A 9 -5.68 0.36 3.28
CA ARG A 9 -5.90 -0.83 4.11
C ARG A 9 -7.32 -1.36 3.98
N PHE A 10 -8.32 -0.49 4.00
CA PHE A 10 -9.71 -0.89 3.78
C PHE A 10 -9.87 -1.55 2.40
N VAL A 11 -9.39 -0.91 1.34
CA VAL A 11 -9.45 -1.45 -0.04
C VAL A 11 -8.78 -2.82 -0.12
N TYR A 12 -7.59 -2.97 0.44
CA TYR A 12 -6.89 -4.27 0.45
C TYR A 12 -7.73 -5.37 1.11
N ASN A 13 -8.27 -5.10 2.30
CA ASN A 13 -9.05 -6.08 3.06
C ASN A 13 -10.40 -6.39 2.39
N HIS A 14 -11.07 -5.38 1.85
CA HIS A 14 -12.34 -5.54 1.15
C HIS A 14 -12.17 -6.46 -0.07
N PHE A 15 -11.19 -6.16 -0.94
CA PHE A 15 -10.96 -6.95 -2.14
C PHE A 15 -10.32 -8.32 -1.86
N LEU A 16 -9.59 -8.47 -0.76
CA LEU A 16 -9.14 -9.78 -0.29
C LEU A 16 -10.33 -10.69 0.05
N LYS A 17 -11.31 -10.17 0.81
CA LYS A 17 -12.54 -10.92 1.15
C LYS A 17 -13.35 -11.26 -0.10
N VAL A 18 -13.53 -10.31 -1.01
CA VAL A 18 -14.25 -10.52 -2.28
C VAL A 18 -13.58 -11.63 -3.11
N ARG A 19 -12.24 -11.60 -3.23
CA ARG A 19 -11.49 -12.65 -3.94
C ARG A 19 -11.61 -14.01 -3.27
N GLN A 20 -11.50 -14.07 -1.95
CA GLN A 20 -11.66 -15.32 -1.20
C GLN A 20 -13.07 -15.91 -1.39
N ALA A 21 -14.12 -15.08 -1.28
CA ALA A 21 -15.50 -15.51 -1.48
C ALA A 21 -15.75 -16.01 -2.90
N ARG A 22 -15.24 -15.30 -3.93
CA ARG A 22 -15.39 -15.74 -5.33
C ARG A 22 -14.61 -17.03 -5.61
N ASN A 23 -13.40 -17.15 -5.08
CA ASN A 23 -12.60 -18.37 -5.22
C ASN A 23 -13.30 -19.58 -4.60
N ALA A 24 -13.88 -19.42 -3.40
CA ALA A 24 -14.64 -20.47 -2.74
C ALA A 24 -15.92 -20.86 -3.49
N ALA A 25 -16.60 -19.91 -4.14
CA ALA A 25 -17.88 -20.16 -4.82
C ALA A 25 -17.75 -20.69 -6.26
N ARG A 26 -16.73 -20.25 -7.01
CA ARG A 26 -16.64 -20.51 -8.47
C ARG A 26 -15.28 -21.02 -8.95
N GLY A 27 -14.25 -21.05 -8.09
CA GLY A 27 -12.87 -21.35 -8.51
C GLY A 27 -12.26 -20.32 -9.46
N GLU A 28 -12.95 -19.22 -9.74
CA GLU A 28 -12.51 -18.18 -10.68
C GLU A 28 -11.84 -17.01 -9.94
N GLY A 29 -10.58 -16.74 -10.29
CA GLY A 29 -9.85 -15.58 -9.79
C GLY A 29 -10.32 -14.25 -10.42
N LEU A 30 -10.48 -13.22 -9.60
CA LEU A 30 -10.66 -11.84 -10.09
C LEU A 30 -9.32 -11.28 -10.58
N ARG A 31 -9.28 -10.79 -11.82
CA ARG A 31 -8.10 -10.08 -12.35
C ARG A 31 -8.07 -8.63 -11.86
N TYR A 32 -6.91 -7.99 -11.96
CA TYR A 32 -6.77 -6.58 -11.60
C TYR A 32 -7.81 -5.65 -12.25
N HIS A 33 -8.09 -5.85 -13.54
CA HIS A 33 -9.07 -5.04 -14.28
C HIS A 33 -10.47 -5.11 -13.65
N ASP A 34 -10.89 -6.29 -13.21
CA ASP A 34 -12.19 -6.49 -12.54
C ASP A 34 -12.24 -5.72 -11.23
N THR A 35 -11.20 -5.86 -10.40
CA THR A 35 -11.11 -5.16 -9.10
C THR A 35 -11.06 -3.64 -9.25
N THR A 36 -10.50 -3.13 -10.35
CA THR A 36 -10.47 -1.69 -10.64
C THR A 36 -11.84 -1.15 -11.05
N ARG A 37 -12.61 -1.93 -11.84
CA ARG A 37 -14.02 -1.60 -12.16
C ARG A 37 -14.87 -1.61 -10.89
N MET A 38 -14.73 -2.65 -10.07
CA MET A 38 -15.43 -2.77 -8.78
C MET A 38 -15.06 -1.63 -7.82
N LEU A 39 -13.79 -1.21 -7.76
CA LEU A 39 -13.37 -0.06 -6.95
C LEU A 39 -14.05 1.23 -7.42
N THR A 40 -14.24 1.40 -8.73
CA THR A 40 -14.91 2.57 -9.29
C THR A 40 -16.38 2.62 -8.87
N ALA A 41 -17.07 1.47 -8.90
CA ALA A 41 -18.43 1.34 -8.38
C ALA A 41 -18.49 1.57 -6.86
N LEU A 42 -17.56 0.96 -6.11
CA LEU A 42 -17.48 1.09 -4.66
C LEU A 42 -17.34 2.55 -4.22
N LYS A 43 -16.48 3.33 -4.89
CA LYS A 43 -16.30 4.77 -4.59
C LYS A 43 -17.55 5.62 -4.86
N ARG A 44 -18.48 5.16 -5.69
CA ARG A 44 -19.74 5.85 -6.01
C ARG A 44 -20.85 5.52 -5.01
N ALA A 45 -20.74 4.42 -4.28
CA ALA A 45 -21.73 4.03 -3.28
C ALA A 45 -21.80 5.07 -2.13
N PRO A 46 -23.00 5.42 -1.63
CA PRO A 46 -23.17 6.43 -0.58
C PRO A 46 -22.32 6.15 0.67
N ASP A 47 -22.29 4.88 1.10
CA ASP A 47 -21.60 4.41 2.31
C ASP A 47 -20.07 4.45 2.19
N HIS A 48 -19.56 4.62 0.97
CA HIS A 48 -18.14 4.53 0.64
C HIS A 48 -17.61 5.79 -0.05
N LYS A 49 -18.39 6.88 -0.07
CA LYS A 49 -17.94 8.18 -0.62
C LYS A 49 -16.66 8.70 0.02
N TRP A 50 -16.43 8.38 1.30
CA TRP A 50 -15.21 8.74 2.02
C TRP A 50 -13.93 8.20 1.36
N LEU A 51 -14.00 7.13 0.55
CA LEU A 51 -12.87 6.62 -0.24
C LEU A 51 -12.36 7.60 -1.29
N GLN A 52 -13.19 8.57 -1.70
CA GLN A 52 -12.80 9.61 -2.66
C GLN A 52 -11.77 10.59 -2.08
N ALA A 53 -11.64 10.65 -0.75
CA ALA A 53 -10.63 11.48 -0.08
C ALA A 53 -9.18 10.96 -0.27
N ALA A 54 -9.00 9.70 -0.69
CA ALA A 54 -7.69 9.13 -0.98
C ALA A 54 -7.30 9.29 -2.47
N ASP A 55 -6.00 9.29 -2.76
CA ASP A 55 -5.53 9.36 -4.16
C ASP A 55 -5.87 8.03 -4.85
N THR A 56 -6.62 8.13 -5.95
CA THR A 56 -7.04 6.97 -6.75
C THR A 56 -5.86 6.09 -7.18
N GLN A 57 -4.70 6.68 -7.49
CA GLN A 57 -3.51 5.92 -7.87
C GLN A 57 -2.95 5.12 -6.70
N VAL A 58 -3.02 5.61 -5.46
CA VAL A 58 -2.61 4.84 -4.27
C VAL A 58 -3.52 3.63 -4.07
N LEU A 59 -4.84 3.82 -4.22
CA LEU A 59 -5.80 2.71 -4.12
C LEU A 59 -5.58 1.66 -5.22
N GLN A 60 -5.34 2.10 -6.46
CA GLN A 60 -5.02 1.20 -7.57
C GLN A 60 -3.70 0.46 -7.38
N GLN A 61 -2.66 1.13 -6.87
CA GLN A 61 -1.40 0.46 -6.52
C GLN A 61 -1.61 -0.60 -5.44
N ARG A 62 -2.50 -0.34 -4.48
CA ARG A 62 -2.83 -1.32 -3.45
C ARG A 62 -3.55 -2.56 -4.00
N LEU A 63 -4.38 -2.40 -5.03
CA LEU A 63 -4.97 -3.53 -5.76
C LEU A 63 -3.91 -4.35 -6.52
N LYS A 64 -2.91 -3.70 -7.13
CA LYS A 64 -1.77 -4.40 -7.76
C LYS A 64 -0.96 -5.19 -6.74
N ASP A 65 -0.66 -4.59 -5.59
CA ASP A 65 0.03 -5.29 -4.50
C ASP A 65 -0.79 -6.49 -4.00
N LEU A 66 -2.12 -6.42 -4.02
CA LEU A 66 -2.99 -7.55 -3.68
C LEU A 66 -2.90 -8.67 -4.73
N GLU A 67 -2.89 -8.35 -6.02
CA GLU A 67 -2.66 -9.32 -7.09
C GLU A 67 -1.32 -10.03 -6.97
N HIS A 68 -0.23 -9.29 -6.79
CA HIS A 68 1.09 -9.89 -6.56
C HIS A 68 1.11 -10.75 -5.30
N ALA A 69 0.45 -10.33 -4.22
CA ALA A 69 0.35 -11.13 -3.00
C ALA A 69 -0.41 -12.44 -3.22
N PHE A 70 -1.46 -12.44 -4.06
CA PHE A 70 -2.19 -13.65 -4.43
C PHE A 70 -1.32 -14.61 -5.24
N VAL A 71 -0.61 -14.12 -6.26
CA VAL A 71 0.31 -14.94 -7.07
C VAL A 71 1.39 -15.55 -6.16
N ASN A 72 2.07 -14.72 -5.36
CA ASN A 72 3.13 -15.20 -4.46
C ASN A 72 2.61 -16.17 -3.39
N PHE A 73 1.34 -16.05 -2.97
CA PHE A 73 0.73 -16.97 -2.02
C PHE A 73 0.51 -18.35 -2.65
N PHE A 74 -0.03 -18.41 -3.87
CA PHE A 74 -0.21 -19.67 -4.59
C PHE A 74 1.12 -20.29 -5.03
N ASP A 75 2.14 -19.49 -5.32
CA ASP A 75 3.51 -19.95 -5.58
C ASP A 75 4.26 -20.37 -4.29
N GLY A 76 3.65 -20.24 -3.11
CA GLY A 76 4.28 -20.57 -1.82
C GLY A 76 5.41 -19.62 -1.39
N ARG A 77 5.60 -18.49 -2.07
CA ARG A 77 6.69 -17.54 -1.85
C ARG A 77 6.38 -16.48 -0.79
N ALA A 78 5.10 -16.24 -0.49
CA ALA A 78 4.71 -15.22 0.50
C ALA A 78 3.39 -15.55 1.20
N ARG A 79 3.15 -14.91 2.34
CA ARG A 79 1.87 -14.93 3.07
C ARG A 79 1.16 -13.58 2.92
N PHE A 80 -0.17 -13.57 3.01
CA PHE A 80 -0.93 -12.32 3.04
C PHE A 80 -0.56 -11.47 4.26
N ARG A 81 -0.58 -10.14 4.08
CA ARG A 81 -0.19 -9.19 5.13
C ARG A 81 -1.19 -9.18 6.30
N SER A 82 -0.67 -9.18 7.51
CA SER A 82 -1.42 -9.08 8.76
C SER A 82 -1.63 -7.62 9.21
N ARG A 83 -2.49 -7.40 10.21
CA ARG A 83 -2.69 -6.08 10.84
C ARG A 83 -1.43 -5.53 11.51
N ARG A 84 -0.57 -6.41 12.01
CA ARG A 84 0.64 -6.09 12.75
C ARG A 84 1.83 -5.81 11.84
N ASP A 85 1.70 -6.05 10.54
CA ASP A 85 2.77 -5.81 9.58
C ASP A 85 2.97 -4.31 9.35
N ARG A 86 4.19 -3.95 8.95
CA ARG A 86 4.56 -2.57 8.65
C ARG A 86 3.63 -1.95 7.60
N GLN A 87 3.01 -0.82 7.95
CA GLN A 87 2.12 -0.11 7.04
C GLN A 87 2.93 0.58 5.95
N SER A 88 2.57 0.29 4.71
CA SER A 88 3.22 0.83 3.52
C SER A 88 2.26 1.02 2.36
N ILE A 89 2.48 2.11 1.62
CA ILE A 89 1.74 2.49 0.43
C ILE A 89 2.71 3.01 -0.63
N ARG A 90 2.38 2.76 -1.90
CA ARG A 90 3.16 3.22 -3.04
C ARG A 90 2.47 4.43 -3.66
N TYR A 91 3.16 5.56 -3.69
CA TYR A 91 2.70 6.79 -4.35
C TYR A 91 3.24 6.88 -5.78
N PRO A 92 2.45 7.43 -6.71
CA PRO A 92 2.95 7.83 -8.02
C PRO A 92 3.91 9.02 -7.90
N GLN A 93 4.82 9.15 -8.88
CA GLN A 93 5.91 10.13 -8.83
C GLN A 93 5.45 11.61 -8.71
N ARG A 94 4.23 11.92 -9.14
CA ARG A 94 3.68 13.28 -9.09
C ARG A 94 3.41 13.81 -7.67
N VAL A 95 3.37 12.94 -6.66
CA VAL A 95 3.03 13.34 -5.28
C VAL A 95 4.30 13.75 -4.55
N LYS A 96 4.38 15.03 -4.16
CA LYS A 96 5.40 15.51 -3.22
C LYS A 96 4.98 15.08 -1.81
N VAL A 97 5.72 14.12 -1.26
CA VAL A 97 5.47 13.57 0.08
C VAL A 97 6.36 14.33 1.05
N ASP A 98 5.77 15.23 1.84
CA ASP A 98 6.47 15.91 2.93
C ASP A 98 6.56 14.95 4.13
N VAL A 99 7.65 14.19 4.19
CA VAL A 99 8.03 13.38 5.35
C VAL A 99 9.02 14.25 6.12
N GLY A 100 8.60 14.75 7.29
CA GLY A 100 9.32 15.75 8.09
C GLY A 100 10.84 15.75 7.93
N ALA A 101 11.39 16.93 7.62
CA ALA A 101 12.82 17.26 7.48
C ALA A 101 13.70 16.36 6.58
N ARG A 102 13.15 15.37 5.86
CA ARG A 102 13.91 14.54 4.92
C ARG A 102 13.11 14.26 3.64
N CYS A 103 13.00 15.30 2.82
CA CYS A 103 12.67 15.18 1.40
C CYS A 103 13.85 14.54 0.66
N SER A 104 13.99 13.21 0.70
CA SER A 104 14.88 12.52 -0.24
C SER A 104 14.14 12.26 -1.54
N ARG A 105 14.48 13.03 -2.60
CA ARG A 105 14.28 12.55 -3.97
C ARG A 105 15.17 11.32 -4.12
N LEU A 106 14.57 10.13 -4.08
CA LEU A 106 15.34 8.93 -4.38
C LEU A 106 15.70 8.95 -5.87
N PRO A 107 16.97 8.66 -6.23
CA PRO A 107 17.42 8.63 -7.61
C PRO A 107 16.59 7.59 -8.38
N SER A 108 16.12 7.98 -9.56
CA SER A 108 15.28 7.14 -10.42
C SER A 108 16.09 5.94 -10.94
N LEU A 109 15.99 4.82 -10.25
CA LEU A 109 16.40 3.53 -10.79
C LEU A 109 15.13 2.78 -11.20
N TRP A 110 14.69 3.08 -12.43
CA TRP A 110 13.79 2.27 -13.26
C TRP A 110 12.39 1.92 -12.72
N SER A 111 11.97 2.45 -11.56
CA SER A 111 10.57 2.33 -11.07
C SER A 111 9.92 3.71 -10.89
N ARG A 112 8.77 3.90 -11.55
CA ARG A 112 8.00 5.17 -11.61
C ARG A 112 7.19 5.45 -10.34
N SER A 113 7.66 5.05 -9.15
CA SER A 113 6.83 5.07 -7.94
C SER A 113 7.64 5.19 -6.64
N TYR A 114 7.12 5.96 -5.68
CA TYR A 114 7.70 6.17 -4.35
C TYR A 114 7.09 5.25 -3.31
N TYR A 115 7.88 4.77 -2.35
CA TYR A 115 7.42 3.99 -1.21
C TYR A 115 7.32 4.88 0.03
N ALA A 116 6.12 5.01 0.59
CA ALA A 116 5.90 5.65 1.88
C ALA A 116 5.48 4.57 2.90
N GLY A 117 6.29 4.38 3.93
CA GLY A 117 5.95 3.52 5.06
C GLY A 117 5.89 4.33 6.34
N ALA A 118 4.94 4.02 7.22
CA ALA A 118 5.04 4.48 8.60
C ALA A 118 6.19 3.69 9.24
N ILE A 119 7.36 4.31 9.35
CA ILE A 119 8.38 3.83 10.29
C ILE A 119 7.81 4.17 11.67
N GLY A 120 7.75 3.19 12.57
CA GLY A 120 7.41 3.47 13.98
C GLY A 120 8.24 4.66 14.45
N GLN A 121 7.73 5.46 15.39
CA GLN A 121 8.45 6.62 15.90
C GLN A 121 9.83 6.16 16.38
N VAL A 122 10.85 6.43 15.56
CA VAL A 122 12.23 6.21 15.95
C VAL A 122 12.59 7.44 16.77
N SER A 123 12.89 7.25 18.06
CA SER A 123 13.34 8.33 18.92
C SER A 123 14.52 9.05 18.25
N GLU A 124 14.55 10.37 18.36
CA GLU A 124 15.66 11.20 17.89
C GLU A 124 17.01 10.67 18.40
N ASP A 125 17.03 10.12 19.61
CA ASP A 125 18.22 9.51 20.23
C ASP A 125 18.72 8.29 19.45
N THR A 126 17.82 7.48 18.87
CA THR A 126 18.18 6.33 18.06
C THR A 126 18.82 6.75 16.73
N VAL A 127 18.37 7.88 16.16
CA VAL A 127 18.95 8.45 14.92
C VAL A 127 20.33 9.06 15.19
N LYS A 128 20.51 9.74 16.34
CA LYS A 128 21.81 10.30 16.75
C LYS A 128 22.86 9.21 16.97
N ARG A 129 22.53 8.15 17.73
CA ARG A 129 23.45 7.01 17.96
C ARG A 129 23.88 6.33 16.65
N TYR A 130 22.98 6.19 15.69
CA TYR A 130 23.29 5.58 14.39
C TYR A 130 24.26 6.44 13.56
N ILE A 131 24.15 7.77 13.63
CA ILE A 131 25.06 8.68 12.93
C ILE A 131 26.45 8.70 13.57
N GLU A 132 26.52 8.66 14.90
CA GLU A 132 27.79 8.60 15.65
C GLU A 132 28.56 7.30 15.37
N THR A 133 27.86 6.17 15.29
CA THR A 133 28.48 4.87 14.96
C THR A 133 29.02 4.79 13.52
N GLN A 134 28.54 5.64 12.61
CA GLN A 134 29.03 5.70 11.22
C GLN A 134 30.21 6.66 11.05
N LYS A 135 30.40 7.63 11.94
CA LYS A 135 31.53 8.59 11.90
C LYS A 135 32.83 8.03 12.49
N GLY A 136 32.78 6.87 13.13
CA GLY A 136 33.93 6.17 13.71
C GLY A 136 34.49 5.03 12.86
N LYS A 137 34.17 4.98 11.56
CA LYS A 137 34.77 4.06 10.58
C LYS A 137 35.39 4.85 9.43
#